data_AF-A0AAU2XSH0-F1
#
_entry.id   AF-A0AAU2XSH0-F1
#
_cell.length_a   1.000
_cell.length_b   1.000
_cell.length_c   1.000
_cell.angle_alpha   90.00
_cell.angle_beta   90.00
_cell.angle_gamma   90.00
#
_symmetry.space_group_name_H-M   'P 1'
#
loop_
_entity.id
_entity.type
_entity.pdbx_description
1 polymer ?
#
loop_
_entity_poly.entity_id
_entity_poly.type
_entity_poly.pdbx_seq_one_letter_code
_entity_poly.pdbx_strand_id
1 'polypeptide(L)'
;MDWYPSADEDLLLRTPAKFATGVAPAVAGSRWFRDPARDDIQGELPGWPEGPVHSLRTTGDRVARRTGRAFLVGVPVIANIIANIGGAAGSPFGDVPVRGKPEEPENEVQDFPVMWAARGTLARTVPWQLDPARRPKGYATDLALTSRRLLFLGTRTGSLDKADVLAEFPRDSIAGARHMTYSEVEADVRLTFTDQSWIRLFTGNPDSAERLCQLLAGTERTVPESELTSGQRERLTRLLAELPADASPPLLTRRPSGIVMIEVQVPATAGTDVHETHSILMGPAGEAAKPQLGDL
;
A
#
# COMPACT_ATOMS: atom_id res chain seq x y z
N MET A 1 -0.67 -13.22 13.30
CA MET A 1 0.69 -12.98 12.76
C MET A 1 1.46 -14.19 13.25
N ASP A 2 2.14 -14.96 12.41
CA ASP A 2 3.48 -14.56 12.02
C ASP A 2 4.08 -15.34 10.83
N TRP A 3 4.72 -14.59 9.95
CA TRP A 3 5.64 -15.10 8.93
C TRP A 3 6.90 -14.27 9.06
N TYR A 4 8.06 -14.95 9.07
CA TYR A 4 9.37 -14.34 9.12
C TYR A 4 10.21 -14.88 7.97
N PRO A 5 11.12 -14.04 7.44
CA PRO A 5 12.08 -14.50 6.44
C PRO A 5 13.03 -15.55 7.02
N SER A 6 13.76 -16.23 6.13
CA SER A 6 14.87 -17.10 6.54
C SER A 6 15.97 -16.30 7.24
N ALA A 7 16.81 -16.95 8.05
CA ALA A 7 17.86 -16.27 8.82
C ALA A 7 18.89 -15.48 7.98
N ASP A 8 18.96 -15.74 6.67
CA ASP A 8 19.84 -15.09 5.71
C ASP A 8 19.10 -14.07 4.80
N GLU A 9 17.87 -13.71 5.15
CA GLU A 9 16.99 -12.83 4.41
C GLU A 9 16.42 -11.74 5.35
N ASP A 10 16.57 -10.48 4.97
CA ASP A 10 16.13 -9.35 5.79
C ASP A 10 14.71 -8.93 5.41
N LEU A 11 13.82 -8.76 6.39
CA LEU A 11 12.51 -8.14 6.18
C LEU A 11 12.67 -6.63 6.11
N LEU A 12 12.46 -6.04 4.94
CA LEU A 12 12.64 -4.60 4.70
C LEU A 12 11.38 -3.78 4.97
N LEU A 13 10.21 -4.35 4.68
CA LEU A 13 8.91 -3.72 4.90
C LEU A 13 7.83 -4.79 5.02
N ARG A 14 6.89 -4.61 5.95
CA ARG A 14 5.61 -5.30 5.96
C ARG A 14 4.49 -4.30 6.16
N THR A 15 3.50 -4.31 5.27
CA THR A 15 2.39 -3.35 5.29
C THR A 15 1.09 -3.99 4.81
N PRO A 16 -0.10 -3.56 5.26
CA PRO A 16 -1.35 -4.04 4.70
C PRO A 16 -1.39 -3.85 3.19
N ALA A 17 -1.95 -4.80 2.45
CA ALA A 17 -2.09 -4.69 1.01
C ALA A 17 -3.47 -5.17 0.56
N LYS A 18 -4.13 -4.40 -0.29
CA LYS A 18 -5.35 -4.80 -1.02
C LYS A 18 -5.38 -4.05 -2.34
N PHE A 19 -6.16 -4.49 -3.32
CA PHE A 19 -6.39 -3.66 -4.50
C PHE A 19 -6.98 -2.31 -4.09
N ALA A 20 -6.41 -1.26 -4.68
CA ALA A 20 -6.87 0.11 -4.52
C ALA A 20 -8.35 0.24 -4.91
N THR A 21 -8.97 1.36 -4.56
CA THR A 21 -10.40 1.59 -4.85
C THR A 21 -10.59 2.95 -5.48
N GLY A 22 -11.31 3.00 -6.59
CA GLY A 22 -11.57 4.25 -7.29
C GLY A 22 -12.23 5.27 -6.37
N VAL A 23 -11.72 6.50 -6.39
CA VAL A 23 -12.24 7.61 -5.57
C VAL A 23 -13.01 8.63 -6.40
N ALA A 24 -12.68 8.81 -7.68
CA ALA A 24 -13.38 9.77 -8.52
C ALA A 24 -14.86 9.40 -8.71
N PRO A 25 -15.79 10.37 -8.85
CA PRO A 25 -17.22 10.09 -8.84
C PRO A 25 -17.70 9.00 -9.81
N ALA A 26 -17.12 8.95 -11.02
CA ALA A 26 -17.51 7.98 -12.07
C ALA A 26 -17.06 6.55 -11.76
N VAL A 27 -15.96 6.39 -11.01
CA VAL A 27 -15.31 5.11 -10.72
C VAL A 27 -15.34 4.75 -9.25
N ALA A 28 -16.07 5.54 -8.43
CA ALA A 28 -16.10 5.39 -6.99
C ALA A 28 -16.43 3.94 -6.58
N GLY A 29 -15.57 3.32 -5.77
CA GLY A 29 -15.76 1.93 -5.32
C GLY A 29 -15.40 0.85 -6.35
N SER A 30 -14.93 1.23 -7.54
CA SER A 30 -14.65 0.29 -8.63
C SER A 30 -13.21 -0.23 -8.55
N ARG A 31 -13.04 -1.46 -9.04
CA ARG A 31 -11.76 -2.14 -9.21
C ARG A 31 -11.82 -2.90 -10.52
N TRP A 32 -11.17 -2.40 -11.57
CA TRP A 32 -11.19 -3.06 -12.86
C TRP A 32 -9.89 -3.83 -13.14
N PHE A 33 -10.03 -4.92 -13.86
CA PHE A 33 -8.93 -5.76 -14.30
C PHE A 33 -8.84 -5.62 -15.80
N ARG A 34 -7.75 -5.03 -16.30
CA ARG A 34 -7.62 -4.65 -17.71
C ARG A 34 -6.47 -5.40 -18.38
N ASP A 35 -6.62 -5.70 -19.66
CA ASP A 35 -5.48 -5.98 -20.54
C ASP A 35 -4.95 -4.69 -21.21
N PRO A 36 -3.89 -4.77 -22.04
CA PRO A 36 -3.40 -3.62 -22.79
C PRO A 36 -4.41 -2.99 -23.76
N ALA A 37 -5.45 -3.71 -24.18
CA ALA A 37 -6.54 -3.20 -25.02
C ALA A 37 -7.68 -2.56 -24.20
N ARG A 38 -7.57 -2.54 -22.87
CA ARG A 38 -8.60 -2.13 -21.90
C ARG A 38 -9.82 -3.05 -21.83
N ASP A 39 -9.71 -4.26 -22.35
CA ASP A 39 -10.74 -5.28 -22.17
C ASP A 39 -10.76 -5.76 -20.73
N ASP A 40 -11.96 -6.08 -20.21
CA ASP A 40 -12.11 -6.65 -18.87
C ASP A 40 -11.61 -8.11 -18.86
N ILE A 41 -10.57 -8.37 -18.07
CA ILE A 41 -9.95 -9.69 -17.97
C ILE A 41 -10.35 -10.46 -16.73
N GLN A 42 -11.29 -9.96 -15.92
CA GLN A 42 -11.69 -10.58 -14.67
C GLN A 42 -12.09 -12.06 -14.83
N GLY A 43 -12.78 -12.39 -15.92
CA GLY A 43 -13.21 -13.76 -16.24
C GLY A 43 -12.08 -14.67 -16.76
N GLU A 44 -10.90 -14.11 -17.04
CA GLU A 44 -9.73 -14.86 -17.52
C GLU A 44 -8.71 -15.17 -16.41
N LEU A 45 -8.92 -14.66 -15.18
CA LEU A 45 -7.97 -14.80 -14.08
C LEU A 45 -8.03 -16.21 -13.47
N PRO A 46 -6.96 -17.03 -13.59
CA PRO A 46 -7.01 -18.44 -13.19
C PRO A 46 -7.25 -18.60 -11.68
N GLY A 47 -8.25 -19.40 -11.30
CA GLY A 47 -8.53 -19.74 -9.90
C GLY A 47 -9.15 -18.61 -9.08
N TRP A 48 -9.48 -17.47 -9.70
CA TRP A 48 -10.22 -16.41 -9.03
C TRP A 48 -11.70 -16.80 -8.90
N PRO A 49 -12.35 -16.54 -7.74
CA PRO A 49 -13.80 -16.71 -7.61
C PRO A 49 -14.59 -15.88 -8.63
N GLU A 50 -15.92 -15.90 -8.59
CA GLU A 50 -16.69 -14.81 -9.22
C GLU A 50 -16.58 -13.53 -8.39
N GLY A 51 -16.68 -12.37 -9.03
CA GLY A 51 -16.62 -11.08 -8.35
C GLY A 51 -17.52 -10.05 -9.02
N PRO A 52 -17.65 -8.86 -8.42
CA PRO A 52 -18.53 -7.82 -8.95
C PRO A 52 -18.07 -7.41 -10.36
N VAL A 53 -19.02 -7.30 -11.28
CA VAL A 53 -18.78 -6.64 -12.57
C VAL A 53 -19.03 -5.16 -12.34
N HIS A 54 -18.01 -4.35 -12.61
CA HIS A 54 -18.08 -2.91 -12.46
C HIS A 54 -18.41 -2.25 -13.81
N SER A 55 -19.38 -1.34 -13.82
CA SER A 55 -19.67 -0.46 -14.95
C SER A 55 -19.39 0.99 -14.55
N LEU A 56 -19.04 1.83 -15.53
CA LEU A 56 -18.93 3.27 -15.30
C LEU A 56 -20.25 3.78 -14.72
N ARG A 57 -20.17 4.54 -13.61
CA ARG A 57 -21.37 5.15 -13.04
C ARG A 57 -21.85 6.24 -13.98
N THR A 58 -23.04 6.05 -14.54
CA THR A 58 -23.67 7.08 -15.34
C THR A 58 -24.19 8.20 -14.45
N THR A 59 -24.46 9.37 -15.02
CA THR A 59 -25.10 10.47 -14.28
C THR A 59 -26.48 10.05 -13.73
N GLY A 60 -27.16 9.07 -14.34
CA GLY A 60 -28.44 8.53 -13.88
C GLY A 60 -28.34 7.65 -12.62
N ASP A 61 -27.29 6.83 -12.49
CA ASP A 61 -27.08 5.97 -11.31
C ASP A 61 -26.87 6.78 -10.01
N ARG A 62 -26.43 8.03 -10.14
CA ARG A 62 -26.28 8.98 -9.03
C ARG A 62 -27.62 9.39 -8.42
N VAL A 63 -28.71 9.42 -9.20
CA VAL A 63 -30.04 9.83 -8.73
C VAL A 63 -30.72 8.69 -7.95
N ALA A 64 -30.58 7.45 -8.43
CA ALA A 64 -31.23 6.27 -7.84
C ALA A 64 -30.73 5.95 -6.41
N ARG A 65 -29.43 6.12 -6.15
CA ARG A 65 -28.88 5.93 -4.77
C ARG A 65 -29.18 7.10 -3.83
N ARG A 66 -29.43 8.30 -4.37
CA ARG A 66 -29.91 9.44 -3.57
C ARG A 66 -31.37 9.24 -3.16
N THR A 67 -32.22 8.72 -4.04
CA THR A 67 -33.63 8.41 -3.72
C THR A 67 -33.78 7.23 -2.77
N GLY A 68 -32.90 6.21 -2.83
CA GLY A 68 -32.89 5.09 -1.88
C GLY A 68 -32.51 5.47 -0.43
N ARG A 69 -31.98 6.68 -0.20
CA ARG A 69 -31.70 7.24 1.14
C ARG A 69 -32.48 8.51 1.46
N ALA A 70 -33.34 8.98 0.55
CA ALA A 70 -34.07 10.25 0.67
C ALA A 70 -35.58 10.08 0.52
N PHE A 71 -36.17 9.07 1.18
CA PHE A 71 -37.55 9.19 1.64
C PHE A 71 -37.55 9.95 2.97
N LEU A 72 -37.33 11.27 2.91
CA LEU A 72 -37.88 12.27 3.81
C LEU A 72 -37.34 13.66 3.41
N VAL A 73 -38.29 14.56 3.18
CA VAL A 73 -38.15 16.00 2.90
C VAL A 73 -37.85 16.37 1.45
N GLY A 74 -38.93 16.71 0.73
CA GLY A 74 -38.88 17.31 -0.59
C GLY A 74 -38.48 18.78 -0.56
N VAL A 75 -37.58 19.16 -1.48
CA VAL A 75 -37.38 20.54 -1.93
C VAL A 75 -37.00 20.47 -3.42
N PRO A 76 -37.67 21.21 -4.32
CA PRO A 76 -37.26 21.27 -5.72
C PRO A 76 -36.08 22.25 -5.84
N VAL A 77 -34.95 21.81 -6.38
CA VAL A 77 -33.85 22.74 -6.73
C VAL A 77 -33.58 22.63 -8.22
N ILE A 78 -33.92 23.72 -8.90
CA ILE A 78 -33.70 24.01 -10.31
C ILE A 78 -32.20 24.00 -10.62
N ALA A 79 -31.84 23.40 -11.74
CA ALA A 79 -30.48 23.36 -12.27
C ALA A 79 -30.01 24.75 -12.74
N ASN A 80 -28.74 25.07 -12.47
CA ASN A 80 -27.96 25.98 -13.30
C ASN A 80 -26.53 25.45 -13.41
N ILE A 81 -26.16 25.01 -14.60
CA ILE A 81 -24.82 24.60 -15.00
C ILE A 81 -24.21 25.81 -15.74
N ILE A 82 -23.23 26.50 -15.15
CA ILE A 82 -22.18 27.24 -15.87
C ILE A 82 -20.88 27.19 -15.04
N ALA A 83 -19.77 26.94 -15.74
CA ALA A 83 -18.41 26.74 -15.25
C ALA A 83 -17.66 28.04 -14.86
N ASN A 84 -16.67 27.93 -13.96
CA ASN A 84 -15.32 28.55 -13.97
C ASN A 84 -14.64 28.26 -12.62
N ILE A 85 -13.49 27.59 -12.58
CA ILE A 85 -12.12 28.17 -12.57
C ILE A 85 -11.97 29.30 -11.53
N GLY A 86 -11.33 28.96 -10.40
CA GLY A 86 -10.70 29.91 -9.49
C GLY A 86 -11.49 30.24 -8.21
N GLY A 87 -11.04 29.69 -7.09
CA GLY A 87 -11.15 30.32 -5.76
C GLY A 87 -12.52 30.28 -5.06
N ALA A 88 -12.53 29.63 -3.90
CA ALA A 88 -13.36 29.91 -2.72
C ALA A 88 -14.79 30.44 -2.96
N ALA A 89 -15.73 29.51 -3.17
CA ALA A 89 -17.12 29.71 -2.78
C ALA A 89 -17.67 28.38 -2.23
N GLY A 90 -18.10 28.41 -0.97
CA GLY A 90 -18.55 27.25 -0.21
C GLY A 90 -19.63 26.46 -0.95
N SER A 91 -19.34 25.17 -1.16
CA SER A 91 -20.28 24.20 -1.69
C SER A 91 -21.16 23.65 -0.55
N PRO A 92 -22.49 23.51 -0.70
CA PRO A 92 -23.35 22.90 0.30
C PRO A 92 -23.21 21.37 0.35
N PHE A 93 -22.20 20.82 -0.32
CA PHE A 93 -21.87 19.40 -0.31
C PHE A 93 -20.64 19.24 0.58
N GLY A 94 -20.84 18.57 1.72
CA GLY A 94 -19.85 18.44 2.81
C GLY A 94 -18.45 18.10 2.30
N ASP A 95 -17.46 18.60 3.05
CA ASP A 95 -16.04 18.48 2.77
C ASP A 95 -15.68 17.08 2.27
N VAL A 96 -15.47 16.98 0.95
CA VAL A 96 -14.66 15.90 0.41
C VAL A 96 -13.24 16.34 0.79
N PRO A 97 -12.48 15.54 1.56
CA PRO A 97 -11.07 15.84 1.84
C PRO A 97 -10.42 16.22 0.51
N VAL A 98 -9.60 17.27 0.49
CA VAL A 98 -8.95 17.78 -0.71
C VAL A 98 -8.16 16.64 -1.36
N ARG A 99 -8.80 15.90 -2.27
CA ARG A 99 -8.17 14.88 -3.09
C ARG A 99 -7.25 15.66 -4.03
N GLY A 100 -6.00 15.23 -4.15
CA GLY A 100 -5.04 15.84 -5.09
C GLY A 100 -5.60 15.93 -6.51
N LYS A 101 -4.83 16.52 -7.43
CA LYS A 101 -5.21 16.46 -8.85
C LYS A 101 -4.95 15.05 -9.39
N PRO A 102 -5.86 14.46 -10.18
CA PRO A 102 -5.56 13.21 -10.89
C PRO A 102 -4.27 13.36 -11.71
N GLU A 103 -3.38 12.39 -11.58
CA GLU A 103 -2.12 12.33 -12.33
C GLU A 103 -2.29 11.54 -13.64
N GLU A 104 -3.16 10.51 -13.62
CA GLU A 104 -3.48 9.66 -14.76
C GLU A 104 -5.01 9.65 -14.98
N PRO A 105 -5.63 10.73 -15.50
CA PRO A 105 -7.10 10.84 -15.60
C PRO A 105 -7.79 9.65 -16.30
N GLU A 106 -7.13 9.04 -17.28
CA GLU A 106 -7.58 7.85 -17.99
C GLU A 106 -7.65 6.59 -17.11
N ASN A 107 -6.88 6.53 -16.01
CA ASN A 107 -6.81 5.40 -15.08
C ASN A 107 -7.31 5.76 -13.66
N GLU A 108 -7.75 7.00 -13.46
CA GLU A 108 -8.17 7.51 -12.16
C GLU A 108 -9.59 8.09 -12.15
N VAL A 109 -10.07 8.53 -13.31
CA VAL A 109 -11.37 9.20 -13.47
C VAL A 109 -12.23 8.49 -14.50
N GLN A 110 -11.68 8.13 -15.66
CA GLN A 110 -12.40 7.51 -16.78
C GLN A 110 -12.41 5.99 -16.69
N ASP A 111 -11.35 5.44 -16.11
CA ASP A 111 -11.18 4.04 -15.77
C ASP A 111 -10.57 3.99 -14.36
N PHE A 112 -10.44 2.81 -13.80
CA PHE A 112 -9.74 2.54 -12.53
C PHE A 112 -9.16 1.11 -12.54
N PRO A 113 -8.21 0.82 -13.44
CA PRO A 113 -7.50 -0.44 -13.44
C PRO A 113 -6.74 -0.62 -12.12
N VAL A 114 -7.04 -1.69 -11.40
CA VAL A 114 -6.22 -2.17 -10.28
C VAL A 114 -5.25 -3.27 -10.70
N MET A 115 -5.41 -3.76 -11.93
CA MET A 115 -4.52 -4.67 -12.61
C MET A 115 -4.49 -4.31 -14.09
N TRP A 116 -3.29 -4.31 -14.67
CA TRP A 116 -3.06 -4.15 -16.10
C TRP A 116 -2.11 -5.23 -16.58
N ALA A 117 -2.63 -6.19 -17.34
CA ALA A 117 -1.91 -7.44 -17.55
C ALA A 117 -2.28 -8.13 -18.87
N ALA A 118 -1.30 -8.31 -19.76
CA ALA A 118 -1.43 -9.22 -20.90
C ALA A 118 -1.51 -10.69 -20.43
N ARG A 119 -2.00 -11.60 -21.28
CA ARG A 119 -2.01 -13.03 -20.96
C ARG A 119 -0.59 -13.53 -20.68
N GLY A 120 -0.44 -14.34 -19.64
CA GLY A 120 0.84 -14.93 -19.24
C GLY A 120 1.78 -14.00 -18.44
N THR A 121 1.35 -12.77 -18.11
CA THR A 121 2.16 -11.84 -17.31
C THR A 121 1.97 -12.04 -15.80
N LEU A 122 2.97 -11.63 -15.01
CA LEU A 122 3.08 -11.80 -13.56
C LEU A 122 1.93 -11.14 -12.80
N ALA A 123 1.43 -9.98 -13.24
CA ALA A 123 0.29 -9.37 -12.57
C ALA A 123 -0.96 -10.28 -12.56
N ARG A 124 -1.12 -11.22 -13.50
CA ARG A 124 -2.24 -12.19 -13.49
C ARG A 124 -2.08 -13.32 -12.47
N THR A 125 -0.90 -13.48 -11.88
CA THR A 125 -0.60 -14.54 -10.90
C THR A 125 -0.72 -14.05 -9.46
N VAL A 126 -1.02 -12.78 -9.25
CA VAL A 126 -1.25 -12.21 -7.90
C VAL A 126 -2.50 -12.83 -7.27
N PRO A 127 -2.55 -12.94 -5.92
CA PRO A 127 -3.63 -13.65 -5.26
C PRO A 127 -4.94 -12.85 -5.27
N TRP A 128 -6.05 -13.53 -5.55
CA TRP A 128 -7.39 -12.94 -5.58
C TRP A 128 -7.81 -12.36 -4.23
N GLN A 129 -7.20 -12.80 -3.13
CA GLN A 129 -7.43 -12.31 -1.77
C GLN A 129 -7.05 -10.83 -1.61
N LEU A 130 -6.30 -10.25 -2.54
CA LEU A 130 -6.08 -8.80 -2.60
C LEU A 130 -7.37 -8.03 -2.89
N ASP A 131 -8.38 -8.64 -3.51
CA ASP A 131 -9.68 -8.02 -3.75
C ASP A 131 -10.57 -8.11 -2.50
N PRO A 132 -10.88 -6.97 -1.84
CA PRO A 132 -11.74 -6.97 -0.67
C PRO A 132 -13.15 -7.50 -0.92
N ALA A 133 -13.63 -7.50 -2.18
CA ALA A 133 -14.97 -7.99 -2.52
C ALA A 133 -15.06 -9.52 -2.58
N ARG A 134 -13.93 -10.21 -2.71
CA ARG A 134 -13.83 -11.68 -2.80
C ARG A 134 -13.37 -12.29 -1.49
N ARG A 135 -12.59 -11.53 -0.73
CA ARG A 135 -11.93 -11.96 0.50
C ARG A 135 -12.94 -12.34 1.61
N PRO A 136 -12.75 -13.47 2.31
CA PRO A 136 -13.57 -13.83 3.47
C PRO A 136 -13.56 -12.76 4.56
N LYS A 137 -14.66 -12.64 5.31
CA LYS A 137 -14.74 -11.72 6.46
C LYS A 137 -13.71 -12.10 7.51
N GLY A 138 -13.01 -11.10 8.06
CA GLY A 138 -11.95 -11.31 9.05
C GLY A 138 -10.64 -11.83 8.45
N TYR A 139 -10.52 -11.87 7.12
CA TYR A 139 -9.25 -12.13 6.44
C TYR A 139 -8.63 -10.79 6.02
N ALA A 140 -7.32 -10.68 6.15
CA ALA A 140 -6.50 -9.56 5.73
C ALA A 140 -5.33 -10.06 4.90
N THR A 141 -4.72 -9.14 4.16
CA THR A 141 -3.58 -9.41 3.30
C THR A 141 -2.52 -8.37 3.58
N ASP A 142 -1.27 -8.82 3.70
CA ASP A 142 -0.11 -7.96 3.84
C ASP A 142 0.80 -8.14 2.62
N LEU A 143 1.55 -7.11 2.28
CA LEU A 143 2.71 -7.17 1.41
C LEU A 143 3.95 -7.17 2.31
N ALA A 144 4.83 -8.15 2.10
CA ALA A 144 6.14 -8.21 2.72
C ALA A 144 7.21 -8.07 1.64
N LEU A 145 8.12 -7.12 1.81
CA LEU A 145 9.28 -6.95 0.96
C LEU A 145 10.53 -7.34 1.75
N THR A 146 11.34 -8.21 1.15
CA THR A 146 12.62 -8.64 1.74
C THR A 146 13.79 -8.25 0.85
N SER A 147 15.00 -8.56 1.31
CA SER A 147 16.22 -8.45 0.48
C SER A 147 16.23 -9.36 -0.76
N ARG A 148 15.31 -10.34 -0.86
CA ARG A 148 15.29 -11.35 -1.94
C ARG A 148 14.02 -11.37 -2.80
N ARG A 149 12.89 -10.96 -2.23
CA ARG A 149 11.57 -11.19 -2.83
C ARG A 149 10.50 -10.27 -2.27
N LEU A 150 9.38 -10.24 -2.97
CA LEU A 150 8.12 -9.65 -2.53
C LEU A 150 7.12 -10.79 -2.33
N LEU A 151 6.43 -10.78 -1.19
CA LEU A 151 5.42 -11.77 -0.84
C LEU A 151 4.08 -11.09 -0.57
N PHE A 152 3.00 -11.79 -0.92
CA PHE A 152 1.68 -11.51 -0.38
C PHE A 152 1.34 -12.53 0.69
N LEU A 153 1.01 -12.05 1.88
CA LEU A 153 0.73 -12.86 3.05
C LEU A 153 -0.75 -12.75 3.39
N GLY A 154 -1.40 -13.86 3.70
CA GLY A 154 -2.76 -13.93 4.21
C GLY A 154 -2.79 -14.04 5.72
N THR A 155 -3.61 -13.24 6.38
CA THR A 155 -3.77 -13.29 7.84
C THR A 155 -5.24 -13.33 8.23
N ARG A 156 -5.55 -13.97 9.36
CA ARG A 156 -6.89 -13.97 9.95
C ARG A 156 -6.92 -13.11 11.20
N THR A 157 -7.84 -12.15 11.24
CA THR A 157 -8.05 -11.28 12.41
C THR A 157 -8.42 -12.13 13.61
N GLY A 158 -7.75 -11.90 14.74
CA GLY A 158 -7.98 -12.63 15.98
C GLY A 158 -7.39 -14.04 16.02
N SER A 159 -6.59 -14.44 15.02
CA SER A 159 -5.84 -15.70 15.06
C SER A 159 -4.35 -15.48 15.36
N LEU A 160 -3.78 -16.41 16.14
CA LEU A 160 -2.34 -16.56 16.35
C LEU A 160 -1.70 -17.46 15.28
N ASP A 161 -2.46 -17.92 14.28
CA ASP A 161 -1.92 -18.73 13.20
C ASP A 161 -0.84 -17.98 12.40
N LYS A 162 0.10 -18.76 11.87
CA LYS A 162 1.12 -18.29 10.92
C LYS A 162 0.45 -17.72 9.68
N ALA A 163 1.06 -16.69 9.10
CA ALA A 163 0.52 -16.07 7.89
C ALA A 163 0.71 -17.01 6.68
N ASP A 164 -0.32 -17.15 5.86
CA ASP A 164 -0.29 -17.97 4.65
C ASP A 164 0.51 -17.23 3.56
N VAL A 165 1.52 -17.86 2.97
CA VAL A 165 2.19 -17.30 1.78
C VAL A 165 1.27 -17.53 0.58
N LEU A 166 0.65 -16.46 0.08
CA LEU A 166 -0.33 -16.51 -1.00
C LEU A 166 0.32 -16.46 -2.37
N ALA A 167 1.39 -15.68 -2.49
CA ALA A 167 2.22 -15.57 -3.69
C ALA A 167 3.59 -15.01 -3.33
N GLU A 168 4.55 -15.32 -4.18
CA GLU A 168 5.95 -14.91 -4.04
C GLU A 168 6.50 -14.49 -5.40
N PHE A 169 7.22 -13.37 -5.40
CA PHE A 169 7.83 -12.79 -6.58
C PHE A 169 9.30 -12.51 -6.27
N PRO A 170 10.25 -13.08 -7.05
CA PRO A 170 11.67 -12.74 -6.94
C PRO A 170 11.90 -11.23 -7.04
N ARG A 171 12.88 -10.69 -6.31
CA ARG A 171 13.13 -9.24 -6.28
C ARG A 171 13.42 -8.67 -7.67
N ASP A 172 14.13 -9.43 -8.51
CA ASP A 172 14.46 -9.08 -9.90
C ASP A 172 13.27 -9.13 -10.86
N SER A 173 12.13 -9.69 -10.44
CA SER A 173 10.88 -9.65 -11.21
C SER A 173 10.09 -8.35 -11.01
N ILE A 174 10.49 -7.50 -10.04
CA ILE A 174 9.85 -6.23 -9.74
C ILE A 174 10.64 -5.09 -10.39
N ALA A 175 10.04 -4.39 -11.34
CA ALA A 175 10.66 -3.24 -12.01
C ALA A 175 10.66 -1.98 -11.13
N GLY A 176 9.67 -1.84 -10.24
CA GLY A 176 9.60 -0.74 -9.30
C GLY A 176 8.20 -0.46 -8.80
N ALA A 177 8.06 0.63 -8.05
CA ALA A 177 6.79 1.12 -7.57
C ALA A 177 6.67 2.63 -7.76
N ARG A 178 5.44 3.11 -7.97
CA ARG A 178 5.11 4.53 -8.02
C ARG A 178 4.01 4.84 -7.01
N HIS A 179 4.22 5.87 -6.20
CA HIS A 179 3.21 6.41 -5.29
C HIS A 179 2.11 7.13 -6.08
N MET A 180 0.86 6.82 -5.76
CA MET A 180 -0.33 7.36 -6.43
C MET A 180 -1.06 8.31 -5.47
N THR A 181 -0.76 9.60 -5.57
CA THR A 181 -1.26 10.62 -4.64
C THR A 181 -2.76 10.87 -4.79
N TYR A 182 -3.33 10.63 -5.98
CA TYR A 182 -4.77 10.67 -6.19
C TYR A 182 -5.45 9.40 -5.64
N SER A 183 -5.63 9.35 -4.33
CA SER A 183 -6.30 8.27 -3.60
C SER A 183 -7.01 8.79 -2.34
N GLU A 184 -7.67 7.92 -1.56
CA GLU A 184 -8.50 8.34 -0.42
C GLU A 184 -7.68 8.97 0.72
N VAL A 185 -6.50 8.41 0.98
CA VAL A 185 -5.57 8.83 2.03
C VAL A 185 -4.12 8.79 1.55
N GLU A 186 -3.89 9.04 0.27
CA GLU A 186 -2.54 9.07 -0.35
C GLU A 186 -1.71 7.80 -0.07
N ALA A 187 -2.35 6.63 -0.01
CA ALA A 187 -1.73 5.36 0.36
C ALA A 187 -1.79 4.33 -0.78
N ASP A 188 -2.02 4.77 -2.00
CA ASP A 188 -2.03 3.89 -3.16
C ASP A 188 -0.63 3.81 -3.80
N VAL A 189 -0.25 2.64 -4.29
CA VAL A 189 0.99 2.37 -5.02
C VAL A 189 0.70 1.57 -6.28
N ARG A 190 1.31 1.96 -7.41
CA ARG A 190 1.40 1.13 -8.61
C ARG A 190 2.69 0.31 -8.57
N LEU A 191 2.58 -0.98 -8.31
CA LEU A 191 3.70 -1.93 -8.38
C LEU A 191 3.81 -2.45 -9.81
N THR A 192 4.98 -2.30 -10.43
CA THR A 192 5.25 -2.70 -11.82
C THR A 192 6.22 -3.87 -11.85
N PHE A 193 5.88 -4.91 -12.61
CA PHE A 193 6.73 -6.07 -12.86
C PHE A 193 7.63 -5.85 -14.08
N THR A 194 8.69 -6.65 -14.21
CA THR A 194 9.65 -6.54 -15.34
C THR A 194 9.06 -6.89 -16.70
N ASP A 195 7.96 -7.64 -16.74
CA ASP A 195 7.17 -7.90 -17.95
C ASP A 195 6.20 -6.76 -18.32
N GLN A 196 6.32 -5.60 -17.66
CA GLN A 196 5.53 -4.38 -17.85
C GLN A 196 4.07 -4.48 -17.39
N SER A 197 3.64 -5.63 -16.86
CA SER A 197 2.37 -5.73 -16.16
C SER A 197 2.45 -5.01 -14.81
N TRP A 198 1.31 -4.56 -14.29
CA TRP A 198 1.28 -3.83 -13.03
C TRP A 198 -0.02 -4.05 -12.26
N ILE A 199 0.05 -3.79 -10.95
CA ILE A 199 -1.10 -3.76 -10.05
C ILE A 199 -1.11 -2.46 -9.25
N ARG A 200 -2.31 -1.99 -8.87
CA ARG A 200 -2.50 -0.84 -7.98
C ARG A 200 -3.01 -1.31 -6.63
N LEU A 201 -2.18 -1.11 -5.61
CA LEU A 201 -2.41 -1.55 -4.24
C LEU A 201 -2.66 -0.35 -3.34
N PHE A 202 -3.51 -0.53 -2.34
CA PHE A 202 -3.58 0.33 -1.16
C PHE A 202 -2.70 -0.26 -0.05
N THR A 203 -1.82 0.54 0.54
CA THR A 203 -0.80 0.15 1.53
C THR A 203 -1.12 0.58 2.96
N GLY A 204 -2.37 0.95 3.27
CA GLY A 204 -2.77 1.35 4.62
C GLY A 204 -2.58 2.82 4.94
N ASN A 205 -1.38 3.37 4.69
CA ASN A 205 -1.03 4.76 4.98
C ASN A 205 0.02 5.32 3.98
N PRO A 206 0.15 6.66 3.86
CA PRO A 206 1.13 7.30 2.98
C PRO A 206 2.58 6.87 3.24
N ASP A 207 3.01 6.87 4.50
CA ASP A 207 4.39 6.54 4.87
C ASP A 207 4.79 5.13 4.39
N SER A 208 3.86 4.17 4.41
CA SER A 208 4.08 2.82 3.88
C SER A 208 4.13 2.80 2.35
N ALA A 209 3.31 3.61 1.68
CA ALA A 209 3.32 3.74 0.23
C ALA A 209 4.66 4.30 -0.25
N GLU A 210 5.13 5.36 0.40
CA GLU A 210 6.37 6.03 0.04
C GLU A 210 7.60 5.19 0.41
N ARG A 211 7.66 4.62 1.62
CA ARG A 211 8.74 3.70 2.02
C ARG A 211 8.86 2.52 1.05
N LEU A 212 7.75 1.95 0.58
CA LEU A 212 7.78 0.89 -0.44
C LEU A 212 8.42 1.39 -1.75
N CYS A 213 8.07 2.59 -2.20
CA CYS A 213 8.64 3.20 -3.40
C CYS A 213 10.14 3.47 -3.24
N GLN A 214 10.57 4.01 -2.10
CA GLN A 214 11.97 4.33 -1.80
C GLN A 214 12.85 3.06 -1.73
N LEU A 215 12.36 2.01 -1.06
CA LEU A 215 13.04 0.70 -1.03
C LEU A 215 13.11 0.05 -2.41
N LEU A 216 12.10 0.22 -3.27
CA LEU A 216 12.10 -0.31 -4.64
C LEU A 216 12.98 0.50 -5.59
N ALA A 217 13.06 1.82 -5.41
CA ALA A 217 13.94 2.72 -6.14
C ALA A 217 15.41 2.64 -5.69
N GLY A 218 15.68 2.00 -4.54
CA GLY A 218 17.02 1.93 -3.95
C GLY A 218 17.51 3.26 -3.36
N THR A 219 16.60 4.24 -3.17
CA THR A 219 16.92 5.50 -2.47
C THR A 219 17.05 5.26 -0.97
N GLU A 220 16.39 4.23 -0.45
CA GLU A 220 16.67 3.64 0.85
C GLU A 220 17.51 2.40 0.71
N ARG A 221 18.59 2.36 1.49
CA ARG A 221 19.49 1.21 1.50
C ARG A 221 19.75 0.74 2.92
N THR A 222 19.78 -0.58 3.06
CA THR A 222 20.36 -1.22 4.24
C THR A 222 21.84 -0.85 4.31
N VAL A 223 22.31 -0.53 5.51
CA VAL A 223 23.71 -0.17 5.76
C VAL A 223 24.31 -1.10 6.81
N PRO A 224 25.56 -1.57 6.65
CA PRO A 224 26.24 -2.31 7.69
C PRO A 224 26.63 -1.37 8.85
N GLU A 225 26.83 -1.93 10.05
CA GLU A 225 27.25 -1.17 11.24
C GLU A 225 28.59 -0.43 11.04
N SER A 226 29.45 -0.94 10.16
CA SER A 226 30.72 -0.31 9.79
C SER A 226 30.54 1.06 9.12
N GLU A 227 29.39 1.32 8.51
CA GLU A 227 29.07 2.61 7.88
C GLU A 227 28.45 3.62 8.84
N LEU A 228 28.16 3.24 10.09
CA LEU A 228 27.66 4.15 11.11
C LEU A 228 28.76 5.10 11.60
N THR A 229 28.38 6.34 11.88
CA THR A 229 29.25 7.28 12.61
C THR A 229 29.49 6.77 14.04
N SER A 230 30.50 7.31 14.72
CA SER A 230 30.77 6.94 16.12
C SER A 230 29.58 7.20 17.04
N GLY A 231 28.92 8.36 16.90
CA GLY A 231 27.73 8.69 17.69
C GLY A 231 26.53 7.76 17.42
N GLN A 232 26.32 7.38 16.15
CA GLN A 232 25.30 6.39 15.78
C GLN A 232 25.61 5.01 16.34
N ARG A 233 26.88 4.57 16.30
CA ARG A 233 27.30 3.28 16.87
C ARG A 233 27.11 3.26 18.39
N GLU A 234 27.49 4.32 19.09
CA GLU A 234 27.24 4.45 20.53
C GLU A 234 25.74 4.40 20.87
N ARG A 235 24.90 5.05 20.07
CA ARG A 235 23.44 5.01 20.25
C ARG A 235 22.87 3.61 20.01
N LEU A 236 23.33 2.92 18.96
CA LEU A 236 22.94 1.55 18.65
C LEU A 236 23.32 0.60 19.79
N THR A 237 24.57 0.65 20.27
CA THR A 237 25.05 -0.17 21.39
C THR A 237 24.18 0.04 22.64
N ARG A 238 23.81 1.29 22.94
CA ARG A 238 22.93 1.59 24.08
C ARG A 238 21.53 1.01 23.90
N LEU A 239 20.96 1.15 22.70
CA LEU A 239 19.64 0.57 22.39
C LEU A 239 19.67 -0.95 22.57
N LEU A 240 20.66 -1.64 21.97
CA LEU A 240 20.74 -3.11 22.05
C LEU A 240 20.95 -3.61 23.48
N ALA A 241 21.64 -2.85 24.33
CA ALA A 241 21.80 -3.17 25.75
C ALA A 241 20.50 -3.03 26.57
N GLU A 242 19.52 -2.27 26.08
CA GLU A 242 18.19 -2.11 26.70
C GLU A 242 17.20 -3.18 26.23
N LEU A 243 17.52 -3.92 25.16
CA LEU A 243 16.65 -4.95 24.59
C LEU A 243 16.91 -6.34 25.22
N PRO A 244 15.93 -7.26 25.15
CA PRO A 244 16.11 -8.65 25.55
C PRO A 244 17.27 -9.34 24.81
N ALA A 245 17.91 -10.32 25.47
CA ALA A 245 19.06 -11.03 24.91
C ALA A 245 18.73 -11.89 23.66
N ASP A 246 17.45 -12.22 23.47
CA ASP A 246 16.89 -12.95 22.33
C ASP A 246 16.32 -12.00 21.25
N ALA A 247 16.62 -10.70 21.33
CA ALA A 247 16.34 -9.76 20.25
C ALA A 247 17.08 -10.15 18.96
N SER A 248 16.41 -9.94 17.83
CA SER A 248 17.00 -10.15 16.51
C SER A 248 18.13 -9.14 16.23
N PRO A 249 19.05 -9.43 15.30
CA PRO A 249 19.99 -8.43 14.82
C PRO A 249 19.27 -7.17 14.30
N PRO A 250 19.82 -5.97 14.52
CA PRO A 250 19.21 -4.72 14.07
C PRO A 250 19.24 -4.60 12.55
N LEU A 251 18.11 -4.22 11.95
CA LEU A 251 18.06 -3.72 10.58
C LEU A 251 18.38 -2.22 10.58
N LEU A 252 19.43 -1.85 9.86
CA LEU A 252 19.88 -0.46 9.74
C LEU A 252 19.57 0.05 8.34
N THR A 253 18.71 1.06 8.22
CA THR A 253 18.35 1.66 6.93
C THR A 253 18.75 3.12 6.90
N ARG A 254 19.50 3.55 5.87
CA ARG A 254 19.84 4.96 5.67
C ARG A 254 18.83 5.60 4.72
N ARG A 255 18.22 6.70 5.19
CA ARG A 255 17.29 7.55 4.44
C ARG A 255 18.05 8.57 3.58
N PRO A 256 17.41 9.18 2.55
CA PRO A 256 18.04 10.18 1.70
C PRO A 256 18.66 11.38 2.45
N SER A 257 18.07 11.83 3.56
CA SER A 257 18.64 12.89 4.39
C SER A 257 19.93 12.51 5.14
N GLY A 258 20.30 11.22 5.13
CA GLY A 258 21.40 10.67 5.91
C GLY A 258 21.01 10.23 7.32
N ILE A 259 19.75 10.43 7.73
CA ILE A 259 19.20 9.82 8.95
C ILE A 259 19.27 8.29 8.82
N VAL A 260 19.66 7.65 9.92
CA VAL A 260 19.64 6.19 10.02
C VAL A 260 18.45 5.77 10.85
N MET A 261 17.64 4.87 10.31
CA MET A 261 16.61 4.15 11.04
C MET A 261 17.17 2.81 11.53
N ILE A 262 16.91 2.51 12.80
CA ILE A 262 17.18 1.21 13.40
C ILE A 262 15.83 0.55 13.65
N GLU A 263 15.67 -0.68 13.18
CA GLU A 263 14.54 -1.55 13.53
C GLU A 263 15.08 -2.83 14.16
N VAL A 264 14.55 -3.20 15.33
CA VAL A 264 14.92 -4.44 16.03
C VAL A 264 13.64 -5.21 16.36
N GLN A 265 13.61 -6.49 16.04
CA GLN A 265 12.51 -7.38 16.42
C GLN A 265 12.83 -8.05 17.76
N VAL A 266 11.93 -7.94 18.72
CA VAL A 266 12.02 -8.60 20.03
C VAL A 266 10.87 -9.57 20.21
N PRO A 267 11.05 -10.73 20.82
CA PRO A 267 9.94 -11.65 21.09
C PRO A 267 8.85 -10.97 21.94
N ALA A 268 7.62 -11.02 21.45
CA ALA A 268 6.46 -10.46 22.12
C ALA A 268 5.99 -11.41 23.22
N THR A 269 5.51 -10.85 24.33
CA THR A 269 4.92 -11.65 25.42
C THR A 269 3.60 -12.31 25.02
N ALA A 270 2.99 -11.88 23.91
CA ALA A 270 1.68 -12.31 23.45
C ALA A 270 1.62 -13.73 22.85
N GLY A 271 2.76 -14.37 22.58
CA GLY A 271 2.79 -15.75 22.06
C GLY A 271 4.16 -16.22 21.60
N THR A 272 4.32 -17.54 21.48
CA THR A 272 5.51 -18.15 20.85
C THR A 272 5.56 -17.78 19.37
N ASP A 273 6.76 -17.46 18.87
CA ASP A 273 7.00 -16.95 17.51
C ASP A 273 6.38 -15.57 17.21
N VAL A 274 5.88 -14.81 18.18
CA VAL A 274 5.41 -13.44 17.97
C VAL A 274 6.52 -12.45 18.28
N HIS A 275 6.70 -11.41 17.45
CA HIS A 275 7.70 -10.37 17.69
C HIS A 275 7.09 -8.96 17.64
N GLU A 276 7.60 -8.08 18.50
CA GLU A 276 7.36 -6.63 18.49
C GLU A 276 8.54 -5.92 17.81
N THR A 277 8.26 -4.91 16.99
CA THR A 277 9.31 -4.12 16.33
C THR A 277 9.57 -2.83 17.11
N HIS A 278 10.80 -2.67 17.58
CA HIS A 278 11.32 -1.42 18.14
C HIS A 278 12.02 -0.62 17.05
N SER A 279 11.56 0.61 16.79
CA SER A 279 12.13 1.49 15.77
C SER A 279 12.60 2.82 16.35
N ILE A 280 13.81 3.27 16.00
CA ILE A 280 14.29 4.63 16.30
C ILE A 280 14.92 5.28 15.06
N LEU A 281 14.87 6.62 15.02
CA LEU A 281 15.57 7.43 14.02
C LEU A 281 16.71 8.19 14.70
N MET A 282 17.89 8.14 14.10
CA MET A 282 19.07 8.81 14.62
C MET A 282 19.76 9.68 13.58
N GLY A 283 20.14 10.88 14.01
CA GLY A 283 20.95 11.80 13.22
C GLY A 283 22.44 11.41 13.21
N PRO A 284 23.29 12.22 12.58
CA PRO A 284 24.72 11.91 12.43
C PRO A 284 25.49 11.78 13.75
N ALA A 285 25.04 12.42 14.84
CA ALA A 285 25.69 12.33 16.15
C ALA A 285 25.00 11.32 17.09
N GLY A 286 24.02 10.54 16.60
CA GLY A 286 23.27 9.57 17.40
C GLY A 286 22.11 10.18 18.21
N GLU A 287 21.83 11.46 18.01
CA GLU A 287 20.68 12.16 18.57
C GLU A 287 19.37 11.68 17.95
N ALA A 288 18.27 11.76 18.71
CA ALA A 288 16.94 11.43 18.18
C ALA A 288 16.61 12.38 17.02
N ALA A 289 16.32 11.81 15.86
CA ALA A 289 15.97 12.57 14.66
C ALA A 289 14.47 12.49 14.37
N LYS A 290 13.98 13.49 13.65
CA LYS A 290 12.67 13.45 12.99
C LYS A 290 12.90 13.26 11.49
N PRO A 291 12.00 12.56 10.78
CA PRO A 291 12.07 12.47 9.34
C PRO A 291 12.11 13.87 8.68
N GLN A 292 12.88 14.01 7.62
CA GLN A 292 12.93 15.22 6.80
C GLN A 292 12.11 15.04 5.50
N LEU A 293 11.93 16.13 4.77
CA LEU A 293 11.25 16.09 3.47
C LEU A 293 12.02 15.15 2.52
N GLY A 294 11.36 14.10 2.03
CA GLY A 294 11.97 13.04 1.21
C GLY A 294 12.52 11.85 2.00
N ASP A 295 12.35 11.81 3.33
CA ASP A 295 12.55 10.61 4.15
C ASP A 295 11.25 9.86 4.50
N LEU A 296 10.13 10.57 4.40
CA LEU A 296 8.76 10.07 4.55
C LEU A 296 8.13 10.03 3.20
#